data_AF-A0A843CRW0-F1
#
_entry.id   AF-A0A843CRW0-F1
#
_cell.length_a   1.000
_cell.length_b   1.000
_cell.length_c   1.000
_cell.angle_alpha   90.00
_cell.angle_beta   90.00
_cell.angle_gamma   90.00
#
_symmetry.space_group_name_H-M   'P 1'
#
loop_
_entity.id
_entity.type
_entity.pdbx_description
1 polymer ?
#
loop_
_entity_poly.entity_id
_entity_poly.type
_entity_poly.pdbx_seq_one_letter_code
_entity_poly.pdbx_strand_id
1 'polypeptide(L)'
;NGLMEKYQPEGRYEKITPDMEVVNEVAIIKIIPKTIRGKYKIGQHMNKSARSQLAKEILAKNSPTAKETLQIMGFEIAGNDVKMANEPDW
;
A
#
# COMPACT_ATOMS: atom_id res chain seq x y z
N ASN A 1 -13.85 8.19 16.74
CA ASN A 1 -12.44 8.05 17.16
C ASN A 1 -11.57 7.13 16.30
N GLY A 2 -12.10 6.25 15.42
CA GLY A 2 -11.26 5.30 14.66
C GLY A 2 -10.15 5.91 13.77
N LEU A 3 -10.32 7.14 13.26
CA LEU A 3 -9.22 7.84 12.56
C LEU A 3 -8.07 8.19 13.51
N MET A 4 -8.37 8.63 14.73
CA MET A 4 -7.35 8.96 15.74
C MET A 4 -6.56 7.72 16.13
N GLU A 5 -7.24 6.60 16.37
CA GLU A 5 -6.60 5.31 16.69
C GLU A 5 -5.65 4.86 15.57
N LYS A 6 -6.03 5.09 14.30
CA LYS A 6 -5.22 4.73 13.13
C LYS A 6 -3.98 5.62 12.98
N TYR A 7 -4.11 6.92 13.20
CA TYR A 7 -3.05 7.91 12.93
C TYR A 7 -2.20 8.28 14.15
N GLN A 8 -2.69 8.01 15.37
CA GLN A 8 -2.00 8.26 16.65
C GLN A 8 -2.04 7.00 17.54
N PRO A 9 -1.35 5.92 17.13
CA PRO A 9 -1.35 4.65 17.86
C PRO A 9 -0.75 4.76 19.28
N GLU A 10 0.05 5.78 19.55
CA GLU A 10 0.58 6.12 20.88
C GLU A 10 -0.50 6.51 21.89
N GLY A 11 -1.72 6.83 21.43
CA GLY A 11 -2.89 7.02 22.29
C GLY A 11 -2.86 8.28 23.16
N ARG A 12 -2.03 9.28 22.83
CA ARG A 12 -1.87 10.51 23.61
C ARG A 12 -2.88 11.62 23.26
N TYR A 13 -3.87 11.32 22.41
CA TYR A 13 -4.90 12.28 22.04
C TYR A 13 -6.07 12.29 23.03
N GLU A 14 -6.72 13.44 23.12
CA GLU A 14 -8.03 13.55 23.76
C GLU A 14 -9.10 12.92 22.87
N LYS A 15 -9.87 11.97 23.41
CA LYS A 15 -10.93 11.30 22.66
C LYS A 15 -12.05 12.28 22.33
N ILE A 16 -12.45 12.30 21.06
CA ILE A 16 -13.57 13.13 20.62
C ILE A 16 -14.87 12.55 21.18
N THR A 17 -15.64 13.39 21.87
CA THR A 17 -17.00 13.08 22.33
C THR A 17 -18.03 13.89 21.52
N PRO A 18 -19.29 13.44 21.43
CA PRO A 18 -20.31 14.10 20.59
C PRO A 18 -20.65 15.54 21.00
N ASP A 19 -20.36 15.91 22.24
CA ASP A 19 -20.64 17.21 22.85
C ASP A 19 -19.55 18.27 22.58
N MET A 20 -18.41 17.90 22.02
CA MET A 20 -17.35 18.85 21.70
C MET A 20 -17.75 19.78 20.56
N GLU A 21 -17.50 21.08 20.70
CA GLU A 21 -17.85 22.12 19.71
C GLU A 21 -17.28 21.84 18.32
N VAL A 22 -16.07 21.29 18.24
CA VAL A 22 -15.40 20.91 16.98
C VAL A 22 -16.20 19.91 16.15
N VAL A 23 -17.06 19.10 16.77
CA VAL A 23 -17.93 18.14 16.06
C VAL A 23 -19.01 18.87 15.27
N ASN A 24 -19.46 20.04 15.74
CA ASN A 24 -20.48 20.84 15.06
C ASN A 24 -19.92 21.57 13.82
N GLU A 25 -18.61 21.83 13.80
CA GLU A 25 -17.92 22.56 12.73
C GLU A 25 -17.48 21.66 11.57
N VAL A 26 -17.73 20.35 11.64
CA VAL A 26 -17.31 19.38 10.61
C VAL A 26 -18.46 18.46 10.20
N ALA A 27 -18.46 18.03 8.93
CA ALA A 27 -19.40 17.03 8.44
C ALA A 27 -18.82 15.62 8.57
N ILE A 28 -19.52 14.74 9.32
CA ILE A 28 -19.17 13.32 9.40
C ILE A 28 -20.03 12.54 8.41
N ILE A 29 -19.40 12.00 7.36
CA ILE A 29 -20.10 11.29 6.28
C ILE A 29 -19.75 9.80 6.34
N LYS A 30 -20.77 8.95 6.43
CA LYS A 30 -20.64 7.49 6.31
C LYS A 30 -20.88 7.05 4.87
N ILE A 31 -19.85 6.46 4.26
CA ILE A 31 -19.96 5.84 2.93
C ILE A 31 -20.24 4.34 3.11
N ILE A 32 -21.31 3.84 2.51
CA ILE A 32 -21.61 2.40 2.43
C ILE A 32 -21.30 1.93 1.00
N PRO A 33 -20.11 1.35 0.75
CA PRO A 33 -19.72 0.97 -0.60
C PRO A 33 -20.60 -0.18 -1.13
N LYS A 34 -21.10 -0.06 -2.36
CA LYS A 34 -21.78 -1.15 -3.06
C LYS A 34 -20.80 -2.07 -3.80
N THR A 35 -19.74 -1.48 -4.36
CA THR A 35 -18.66 -2.19 -5.03
C THR A 35 -17.34 -1.47 -4.77
N ILE A 36 -16.24 -2.23 -4.77
CA ILE A 36 -14.87 -1.72 -4.71
C ILE A 36 -14.12 -2.37 -5.88
N ARG A 37 -13.39 -1.58 -6.66
CA ARG A 37 -12.56 -2.06 -7.78
C ARG A 37 -11.15 -1.52 -7.62
N GLY A 38 -10.17 -2.42 -7.64
CA GLY A 38 -8.75 -2.07 -7.66
C GLY A 38 -8.21 -2.05 -9.09
N LYS A 39 -7.18 -1.25 -9.33
CA LYS A 39 -6.42 -1.26 -10.58
C LYS A 39 -4.94 -1.40 -10.26
N TYR A 40 -4.29 -2.37 -10.88
CA TYR A 40 -2.88 -2.66 -10.66
C TYR A 40 -2.11 -2.63 -12.00
N LYS A 41 -0.92 -2.03 -12.00
CA LYS A 41 0.02 -2.02 -13.12
C LYS A 41 1.40 -2.40 -12.59
N ILE A 42 1.79 -3.63 -12.85
CA ILE A 42 2.94 -4.28 -12.19
C ILE A 42 3.77 -5.08 -13.21
N GLY A 43 3.71 -4.70 -14.48
CA GLY A 43 4.38 -5.41 -15.57
C GLY A 43 3.66 -6.70 -15.99
N GLN A 44 2.35 -6.83 -15.73
CA GLN A 44 1.57 -8.04 -15.99
C GLN A 44 1.53 -8.50 -17.46
N HIS A 45 1.86 -7.60 -18.40
CA HIS A 45 1.91 -7.91 -19.84
C HIS A 45 3.34 -7.89 -20.41
N MET A 46 4.36 -7.70 -19.56
CA MET A 46 5.75 -7.79 -19.97
C MET A 46 6.18 -9.26 -20.09
N ASN A 47 7.08 -9.54 -21.02
CA ASN A 47 7.75 -10.84 -21.03
C ASN A 47 8.65 -11.01 -19.79
N LYS A 48 8.98 -12.26 -19.44
CA LYS A 48 9.73 -12.61 -18.23
C LYS A 48 11.08 -11.92 -18.12
N SER A 49 11.79 -11.75 -19.24
CA SER A 49 13.11 -11.10 -19.27
C SER A 49 13.00 -9.61 -18.94
N ALA A 50 12.12 -8.89 -19.63
CA ALA A 50 11.88 -7.47 -19.39
C ALA A 50 11.40 -7.21 -17.95
N ARG A 51 10.54 -8.08 -17.43
CA ARG A 51 10.04 -7.98 -16.07
C ARG A 51 11.13 -8.22 -15.02
N SER A 52 12.03 -9.18 -15.27
CA SER A 52 13.19 -9.44 -14.40
C SER A 52 14.19 -8.28 -14.41
N GLN A 53 14.39 -7.66 -15.57
CA GLN A 53 15.24 -6.47 -15.70
C GLN A 53 14.66 -5.29 -14.93
N LEU A 54 13.35 -5.03 -15.06
CA LEU A 54 12.65 -4.01 -14.29
C LEU A 54 12.78 -4.24 -12.78
N ALA A 55 12.67 -5.50 -12.33
CA ALA A 55 12.83 -5.84 -10.92
C ALA A 55 14.23 -5.49 -10.37
N LYS A 56 15.29 -5.74 -11.16
CA LYS A 56 16.66 -5.34 -10.80
C LYS A 56 16.82 -3.83 -10.70
N GLU A 57 16.23 -3.09 -11.63
CA GLU A 57 16.25 -1.62 -11.62
C GLU A 57 15.50 -1.04 -10.42
N ILE A 58 14.36 -1.64 -10.05
CA ILE A 58 13.61 -1.26 -8.85
C ILE A 58 14.44 -1.51 -7.59
N LEU A 59 15.10 -2.67 -7.49
CA LEU A 59 15.97 -2.97 -6.34
C LEU A 59 17.13 -1.97 -6.26
N ALA A 60 17.80 -1.69 -7.39
CA ALA A 60 18.93 -0.75 -7.45
C ALA A 60 18.52 0.68 -7.10
N LYS A 61 17.31 1.11 -7.46
CA LYS A 61 16.77 2.43 -7.09
C LYS A 61 16.59 2.59 -5.59
N ASN A 62 16.34 1.48 -4.86
CA ASN A 62 16.21 1.44 -3.40
C ASN A 62 15.28 2.52 -2.82
N SER A 63 14.15 2.79 -3.49
CA SER A 63 13.13 3.71 -2.98
C SER A 63 12.40 3.11 -1.77
N PRO A 64 11.74 3.94 -0.93
CA PRO A 64 11.05 3.45 0.28
C PRO A 64 10.07 2.29 0.02
N THR A 65 9.45 2.26 -1.16
CA THR A 65 8.48 1.23 -1.57
C THR A 65 9.06 0.12 -2.44
N ALA A 66 10.37 0.12 -2.72
CA ALA A 66 10.97 -0.80 -3.70
C ALA A 66 10.77 -2.27 -3.30
N LYS A 67 11.01 -2.59 -2.02
CA LYS A 67 10.85 -3.96 -1.50
C LYS A 67 9.41 -4.46 -1.60
N GLU A 68 8.46 -3.63 -1.17
CA GLU A 68 7.03 -3.96 -1.24
C GLU A 68 6.57 -4.12 -2.71
N THR A 69 7.03 -3.25 -3.60
CA THR A 69 6.72 -3.33 -5.04
C THR A 69 7.20 -4.65 -5.64
N LEU A 70 8.43 -5.06 -5.32
CA LEU A 70 9.00 -6.33 -5.78
C LEU A 70 8.20 -7.53 -5.26
N GLN A 71 7.81 -7.51 -3.98
CA GLN A 71 6.98 -8.55 -3.39
C GLN A 71 5.61 -8.65 -4.09
N ILE A 72 4.94 -7.53 -4.33
CA ILE A 72 3.66 -7.49 -5.07
C ILE A 72 3.82 -8.03 -6.50
N MET A 73 4.97 -7.74 -7.13
CA MET A 73 5.30 -8.25 -8.46
C MET A 73 5.65 -9.75 -8.47
N GLY A 74 5.76 -10.42 -7.31
CA GLY A 74 6.10 -11.84 -7.19
C GLY A 74 7.60 -12.14 -7.05
N PHE A 75 8.42 -11.12 -6.78
CA PHE A 75 9.86 -11.26 -6.59
C PHE A 75 10.25 -11.31 -5.11
N GLU A 76 11.21 -12.17 -4.80
CA GLU A 76 11.93 -12.20 -3.54
C GLU A 76 13.31 -11.58 -3.69
N ILE A 77 13.78 -10.91 -2.63
CA ILE A 77 15.11 -10.31 -2.58
C ILE A 77 16.07 -11.32 -1.96
N ALA A 78 17.06 -11.76 -2.72
CA ALA A 78 18.11 -12.68 -2.28
C ALA A 78 19.45 -11.92 -2.24
N GLY A 79 19.70 -11.24 -1.11
CA GLY A 79 20.87 -10.38 -0.96
C GLY A 79 20.75 -9.12 -1.82
N ASN A 80 21.64 -8.98 -2.81
CA ASN A 80 21.65 -7.86 -3.77
C ASN A 80 20.98 -8.19 -5.12
N ASP A 81 20.29 -9.33 -5.22
CA ASP A 81 19.58 -9.72 -6.44
C ASP A 81 18.11 -10.04 -6.17
N VAL A 82 17.33 -10.11 -7.23
CA VAL A 82 15.89 -10.45 -7.20
C VAL A 82 15.65 -11.76 -7.93
N LYS A 83 14.82 -12.62 -7.34
CA LYS A 83 14.40 -13.88 -7.94
C LYS A 83 12.88 -13.93 -8.00
N MET A 84 12.34 -14.36 -9.13
CA MET A 84 10.89 -14.55 -9.27
C MET A 84 10.50 -15.80 -8.47
N ALA A 85 9.73 -15.61 -7.41
CA ALA A 85 9.29 -16.68 -6.51
C ALA A 85 7.87 -17.14 -6.85
N ASN A 86 7.03 -16.21 -7.32
CA ASN A 86 5.70 -16.49 -7.81
C ASN A 86 5.44 -15.66 -9.07
N GLU A 87 4.73 -16.22 -10.03
CA GLU A 87 4.14 -15.48 -11.14
C GLU A 87 2.63 -15.44 -10.89
N PRO A 88 2.12 -14.46 -10.11
CA PRO A 88 0.70 -14.42 -9.82
C PRO A 88 -0.14 -14.28 -11.10
N ASP A 89 -1.34 -14.85 -11.13
CA ASP A 89 -2.30 -14.59 -12.21
C ASP A 89 -3.12 -13.34 -11.83
N TRP A 90 -2.99 -12.25 -12.60
CA TRP A 90 -3.69 -10.97 -12.37
C TRP A 90 -4.67 -10.62 -13.49
#